data_AF-A0AAX4HPE8-F1
#
_entry.id   AF-A0AAX4HPE8-F1
#
_cell.length_a   1.000
_cell.length_b   1.000
_cell.length_c   1.000
_cell.angle_alpha   90.00
_cell.angle_beta   90.00
_cell.angle_gamma   90.00
#
_symmetry.space_group_name_H-M   'P 1'
#
loop_
_entity.id
_entity.type
_entity.pdbx_description
1 polymer ?
#
loop_
_entity_poly.entity_id
_entity_poly.type
_entity_poly.pdbx_seq_one_letter_code
_entity_poly.pdbx_strand_id
1 'polypeptide(L)'
;MSGSSIDSLKIKAKLLQKAKKKQGKEIALKDAYAIIAKTAGYPSWKEMKDEYEAADVLNPPKWSAQWKTWFANKEEALKHLTPDSYLIPYRKECFICDANYISALGILPDDPDLSRVGHDWTSPQDSLAWTRLVTKIKNRGKL
;
A
#
# COMPACT_ATOMS: atom_id res chain seq x y z
N MET A 1 -4.09 8.80 17.72
CA MET A 1 -3.46 7.57 17.21
C MET A 1 -4.27 7.06 16.03
N SER A 2 -3.79 7.20 14.80
CA SER A 2 -4.40 6.50 13.68
C SER A 2 -4.07 5.01 13.83
N GLY A 3 -5.08 4.19 14.13
CA GLY A 3 -4.90 2.73 14.03
C GLY A 3 -4.47 2.36 12.60
N SER A 4 -3.68 1.29 12.43
CA SER A 4 -3.29 0.83 11.09
C SER A 4 -4.55 0.58 10.25
N SER A 5 -4.46 0.81 8.94
CA SER A 5 -5.58 0.54 8.05
C SER A 5 -6.05 -0.92 8.15
N ILE A 6 -5.15 -1.84 8.52
CA ILE A 6 -5.43 -3.24 8.85
C ILE A 6 -6.38 -3.39 10.05
N ASP A 7 -6.25 -2.58 11.10
CA ASP A 7 -7.12 -2.70 12.27
C ASP A 7 -8.56 -2.33 11.93
N SER A 8 -8.74 -1.33 11.05
CA SER A 8 -10.05 -1.01 10.48
C SER A 8 -10.64 -2.19 9.69
N LEU A 9 -9.83 -2.92 8.92
CA LEU A 9 -10.28 -4.12 8.22
C LEU A 9 -10.65 -5.27 9.17
N LYS A 10 -9.88 -5.47 10.25
CA LYS A 10 -10.21 -6.46 11.30
C LYS A 10 -11.53 -6.13 12.00
N ILE A 11 -11.78 -4.85 12.28
CA ILE A 11 -13.06 -4.40 12.83
C ILE A 11 -14.19 -4.69 11.85
N LYS A 12 -14.04 -4.36 10.56
CA LYS A 12 -15.03 -4.68 9.51
C LYS A 12 -15.33 -6.17 9.43
N ALA A 13 -14.31 -7.04 9.53
CA ALA A 13 -14.50 -8.50 9.52
C ALA A 13 -15.33 -8.98 10.72
N LYS A 14 -15.06 -8.45 11.92
CA LYS A 14 -15.84 -8.77 13.12
C LYS A 14 -17.29 -8.27 13.01
N LEU A 15 -17.51 -7.09 12.43
CA LEU A 15 -18.85 -6.55 12.20
C LEU A 15 -19.63 -7.40 11.20
N LEU A 16 -18.99 -7.81 10.09
CA LEU A 16 -19.59 -8.70 9.10
C LEU A 16 -19.97 -10.06 9.71
N GLN A 17 -19.07 -10.65 10.52
CA GLN A 17 -19.34 -11.91 11.22
C GLN A 17 -20.58 -11.80 12.11
N LYS A 18 -20.66 -10.74 12.93
CA LYS A 18 -21.83 -10.48 13.80
C LYS A 18 -23.10 -10.27 12.99
N ALA A 19 -23.04 -9.54 11.89
CA ALA A 19 -24.19 -9.29 11.02
C ALA A 19 -24.73 -10.61 10.40
N LYS A 20 -23.84 -11.50 9.95
CA LYS A 20 -24.21 -12.81 9.40
C LYS A 20 -24.82 -13.73 10.46
N LYS A 21 -24.27 -13.73 11.68
CA LYS A 21 -24.89 -14.41 12.83
C LYS A 21 -26.30 -13.91 13.13
N LYS A 22 -26.52 -12.59 13.12
CA LYS A 22 -27.87 -12.00 13.31
C LYS A 22 -28.86 -12.40 12.21
N GLN A 23 -28.37 -12.73 11.02
CA GLN A 23 -29.16 -13.24 9.88
C GLN A 23 -29.36 -14.77 9.91
N GLY A 24 -28.98 -15.45 10.99
CA GLY A 24 -29.07 -16.92 11.11
C GLY A 24 -28.03 -17.70 10.31
N LYS A 25 -27.03 -17.03 9.73
CA LYS A 25 -25.94 -17.66 8.96
C LYS A 25 -24.62 -17.43 9.68
N GLU A 26 -24.32 -18.24 10.69
CA GLU A 26 -23.04 -18.13 11.40
C GLU A 26 -21.88 -18.53 10.48
N ILE A 27 -20.86 -17.68 10.42
CA ILE A 27 -19.64 -17.90 9.62
C ILE A 27 -18.41 -17.79 10.51
N ALA A 28 -17.34 -18.50 10.14
CA ALA A 28 -16.07 -18.34 10.82
C ALA A 28 -15.45 -16.97 10.49
N LEU A 29 -14.64 -16.42 11.40
CA LEU A 29 -14.00 -15.12 11.18
C LEU A 29 -13.08 -15.13 9.94
N LYS A 30 -12.43 -16.27 9.65
CA LYS A 30 -11.63 -16.45 8.43
C LYS A 30 -12.46 -16.26 7.14
N ASP A 31 -13.73 -16.67 7.16
CA ASP A 31 -14.62 -16.54 6.01
C ASP A 31 -15.06 -15.07 5.84
N ALA A 32 -15.26 -14.35 6.94
CA ALA A 32 -15.53 -12.92 6.91
C ALA A 32 -14.36 -12.13 6.28
N TYR A 33 -13.11 -12.48 6.62
CA TYR A 33 -11.93 -11.91 5.96
C TYR A 33 -11.87 -12.23 4.48
N ALA A 34 -12.13 -13.49 4.10
CA ALA A 34 -12.15 -13.91 2.71
C ALA A 34 -13.23 -13.17 1.90
N ILE A 35 -14.42 -12.96 2.47
CA ILE A 35 -15.49 -12.17 1.85
C ILE A 35 -15.04 -10.73 1.64
N ILE A 36 -14.50 -10.07 2.67
CA ILE A 36 -14.03 -8.67 2.56
C ILE A 36 -12.95 -8.53 1.49
N ALA A 37 -11.98 -9.44 1.46
CA ALA A 37 -10.92 -9.43 0.46
C ALA A 37 -11.48 -9.56 -0.96
N LYS A 38 -12.34 -10.55 -1.21
CA LYS A 38 -12.97 -10.77 -2.52
C LYS A 38 -13.84 -9.59 -2.94
N THR A 39 -14.62 -9.02 -2.04
CA THR A 39 -15.44 -7.83 -2.33
C THR A 39 -14.57 -6.61 -2.68
N ALA A 40 -13.38 -6.50 -2.10
CA ALA A 40 -12.41 -5.46 -2.44
C ALA A 40 -11.53 -5.78 -3.67
N GLY A 41 -11.82 -6.88 -4.40
CA GLY A 41 -11.10 -7.28 -5.60
C GLY A 41 -9.74 -7.96 -5.33
N TYR A 42 -9.54 -8.50 -4.13
CA TYR A 42 -8.35 -9.29 -3.80
C TYR A 42 -8.65 -10.80 -3.83
N PRO A 43 -7.74 -11.62 -4.38
CA PRO A 43 -7.89 -13.08 -4.38
C PRO A 43 -7.96 -13.68 -2.97
N SER A 44 -7.19 -13.12 -2.03
CA SER A 44 -7.10 -13.61 -0.66
C SER A 44 -6.96 -12.49 0.37
N TRP A 45 -7.29 -12.79 1.63
CA TRP A 45 -7.03 -11.89 2.75
C TRP A 45 -5.55 -11.58 2.92
N LYS A 46 -4.66 -12.56 2.66
CA LYS A 46 -3.22 -12.38 2.77
C LYS A 46 -2.76 -11.30 1.78
N GLU A 47 -3.15 -11.40 0.52
CA GLU A 47 -2.77 -10.39 -0.50
C GLU A 47 -3.33 -9.01 -0.16
N MET A 48 -4.60 -8.92 0.24
CA MET A 48 -5.17 -7.64 0.68
C MET A 48 -4.38 -7.04 1.85
N LYS A 49 -4.04 -7.88 2.84
CA LYS A 49 -3.32 -7.44 4.03
C LYS A 49 -1.91 -6.96 3.66
N ASP A 50 -1.16 -7.73 2.88
CA ASP A 50 0.20 -7.40 2.48
C ASP A 50 0.24 -6.08 1.70
N GLU A 51 -0.71 -5.86 0.79
CA GLU A 51 -0.88 -4.61 0.02
C GLU A 51 -1.21 -3.41 0.92
N TYR A 52 -2.10 -3.58 1.90
CA TYR A 52 -2.42 -2.51 2.85
C TYR A 52 -1.26 -2.19 3.79
N GLU A 53 -0.51 -3.20 4.25
CA GLU A 53 0.68 -2.99 5.09
C GLU A 53 1.79 -2.27 4.30
N ALA A 54 2.01 -2.65 3.03
CA ALA A 54 2.93 -1.94 2.15
C ALA A 54 2.47 -0.50 1.93
N ALA A 55 1.18 -0.28 1.64
CA ALA A 55 0.64 1.06 1.45
C ALA A 55 0.75 1.94 2.71
N ASP A 56 0.51 1.40 3.91
CA ASP A 56 0.67 2.15 5.17
C ASP A 56 2.13 2.58 5.40
N VAL A 57 3.12 1.77 4.96
CA VAL A 57 4.55 2.09 5.06
C VAL A 57 4.97 3.15 4.03
N LEU A 58 4.57 2.96 2.77
CA LEU A 58 4.96 3.81 1.65
C LEU A 58 4.19 5.13 1.62
N ASN A 59 3.02 5.18 2.26
CA ASN A 59 2.09 6.30 2.17
C ASN A 59 1.66 6.83 3.54
N PRO A 60 2.58 7.36 4.37
CA PRO A 60 2.23 8.00 5.64
C PRO A 60 1.29 9.20 5.40
N PRO A 61 0.13 9.30 6.08
CA PRO A 61 -0.83 10.38 5.86
C PRO A 61 -0.28 11.80 6.03
N LYS A 62 0.79 11.97 6.83
CA LYS A 62 1.45 13.27 7.02
C LYS A 62 2.02 13.88 5.73
N TRP A 63 2.26 13.06 4.72
CA TRP A 63 2.81 13.49 3.42
C TRP A 63 1.77 13.49 2.31
N SER A 64 0.47 13.37 2.63
CA SER A 64 -0.59 13.27 1.62
C SER A 64 -0.68 14.47 0.69
N ALA A 65 -0.26 15.66 1.13
CA ALA A 65 -0.18 16.86 0.29
C ALA A 65 0.81 16.73 -0.89
N GLN A 66 1.71 15.75 -0.84
CA GLN A 66 2.69 15.46 -1.90
C GLN A 66 2.23 14.33 -2.84
N TRP A 67 1.05 13.72 -2.60
CA TRP A 67 0.44 12.75 -3.51
C TRP A 67 -0.24 13.49 -4.66
N LYS A 68 0.45 13.60 -5.81
CA LYS A 68 0.04 14.54 -6.87
C LYS A 68 -1.06 13.98 -7.79
N THR A 69 -0.72 12.98 -8.60
CA THR A 69 -1.60 12.53 -9.68
C THR A 69 -2.03 11.10 -9.45
N TRP A 70 -3.33 10.87 -9.30
CA TRP A 70 -3.90 9.57 -8.95
C TRP A 70 -4.41 8.82 -10.18
N PHE A 71 -4.24 7.50 -10.16
CA PHE A 71 -4.68 6.59 -11.21
C PHE A 71 -5.34 5.35 -10.61
N ALA A 72 -6.43 4.92 -11.22
CA ALA A 72 -7.16 3.73 -10.83
C ALA A 72 -6.44 2.42 -11.22
N ASN A 73 -5.50 2.48 -12.17
CA ASN A 73 -4.72 1.34 -12.61
C ASN A 73 -3.31 1.77 -13.05
N LYS A 74 -2.40 0.80 -13.03
CA LYS A 74 -0.98 0.99 -13.34
C LYS A 74 -0.77 1.35 -14.81
N GLU A 75 -1.51 0.71 -15.71
CA GLU A 75 -1.35 0.84 -17.16
C GLU A 75 -1.53 2.29 -17.62
N GLU A 76 -2.50 3.00 -17.02
CA GLU A 76 -2.70 4.42 -17.28
C GLU A 76 -1.58 5.27 -16.66
N ALA A 77 -1.21 4.98 -15.41
CA ALA A 77 -0.18 5.75 -14.72
C ALA A 77 1.17 5.74 -15.45
N LEU A 78 1.55 4.58 -16.02
CA LEU A 78 2.80 4.45 -16.79
C LEU A 78 2.90 5.40 -17.98
N LYS A 79 1.77 5.82 -18.58
CA LYS A 79 1.76 6.79 -19.69
C LYS A 79 2.17 8.19 -19.25
N HIS A 80 2.09 8.47 -17.95
CA HIS A 80 2.43 9.76 -17.34
C HIS A 80 3.74 9.72 -16.55
N LEU A 81 4.40 8.57 -16.45
CA LEU A 81 5.65 8.42 -15.73
C LEU A 81 6.79 9.11 -16.50
N THR A 82 7.55 9.94 -15.80
CA THR A 82 8.72 10.67 -16.33
C THR A 82 9.99 10.25 -15.59
N PRO A 83 11.19 10.51 -16.14
CA PRO A 83 12.45 10.23 -15.46
C PRO A 83 12.61 10.92 -14.09
N ASP A 84 11.89 12.02 -13.85
CA ASP A 84 11.98 12.79 -12.60
C ASP A 84 10.86 12.47 -11.60
N SER A 85 10.01 11.48 -11.91
CA SER A 85 8.85 11.13 -11.09
C SER A 85 8.83 9.66 -10.69
N TYR A 86 8.02 9.34 -9.68
CA TYR A 86 7.92 8.00 -9.12
C TYR A 86 6.47 7.58 -9.05
N LEU A 87 6.18 6.37 -9.54
CA LEU A 87 4.87 5.72 -9.43
C LEU A 87 4.83 4.89 -8.15
N ILE A 88 3.96 5.27 -7.22
CA ILE A 88 3.86 4.66 -5.89
C ILE A 88 2.56 3.83 -5.81
N PRO A 89 2.63 2.56 -5.35
CA PRO A 89 1.43 1.76 -5.12
C PRO A 89 0.64 2.25 -3.91
N TYR A 90 -0.69 2.26 -4.06
CA TYR A 90 -1.63 2.52 -2.98
C TYR A 90 -2.82 1.54 -3.10
N ARG A 91 -2.65 0.32 -2.57
CA ARG A 91 -3.68 -0.73 -2.57
C ARG A 91 -4.09 -1.13 -4.00
N LYS A 92 -5.28 -0.72 -4.47
CA LYS A 92 -5.75 -0.96 -5.85
C LYS A 92 -5.50 0.23 -6.77
N GLU A 93 -5.02 1.33 -6.23
CA GLU A 93 -4.73 2.56 -6.96
C GLU A 93 -3.22 2.79 -6.93
N CYS A 94 -2.78 3.81 -7.65
CA CYS A 94 -1.41 4.28 -7.60
C CYS A 94 -1.40 5.79 -7.83
N PHE A 95 -0.30 6.43 -7.47
CA PHE A 95 -0.11 7.85 -7.75
C PHE A 95 1.32 8.17 -8.15
N ILE A 96 1.47 9.23 -8.92
CA ILE A 96 2.77 9.79 -9.29
C ILE A 96 3.14 10.92 -8.34
N CYS A 97 4.39 10.93 -7.90
CA CYS A 97 5.00 11.97 -7.06
C CYS A 97 6.40 12.35 -7.59
N ASP A 98 7.04 13.33 -6.97
CA ASP A 98 8.39 13.76 -7.30
C ASP A 98 9.43 13.27 -6.26
N ALA A 99 10.70 13.58 -6.51
CA ALA A 99 11.80 13.24 -5.60
C ALA A 99 11.67 13.85 -4.19
N ASN A 100 10.87 14.92 -3.99
CA ASN A 100 10.65 15.49 -2.67
C ASN A 100 9.87 14.52 -1.78
N TYR A 101 8.89 13.82 -2.35
CA TYR A 101 8.16 12.77 -1.63
C TYR A 101 9.06 11.62 -1.22
N ILE A 102 9.93 11.15 -2.12
CA ILE A 102 10.91 10.09 -1.85
C ILE A 102 11.86 10.51 -0.71
N SER A 103 12.32 11.76 -0.75
CA SER A 103 13.15 12.35 0.31
C SER A 103 12.39 12.48 1.64
N ALA A 104 11.08 12.78 1.61
CA ALA A 104 10.22 12.86 2.79
C ALA A 104 9.92 11.47 3.42
N LEU A 105 9.92 10.40 2.62
CA LEU A 105 9.97 9.01 3.08
C LEU A 105 11.33 8.64 3.69
N GLY A 106 12.33 9.51 3.46
CA GLY A 106 13.63 9.44 4.08
C GLY A 106 14.65 8.61 3.32
N ILE A 107 14.43 8.41 2.04
CA ILE A 107 15.40 7.83 1.11
C ILE A 107 16.23 8.97 0.53
N LEU A 108 17.56 8.80 0.54
CA LEU A 108 18.46 9.79 -0.03
C LEU A 108 18.47 9.68 -1.56
N PRO A 109 18.64 10.80 -2.29
CA PRO A 109 18.69 10.76 -3.76
C PRO A 109 19.82 9.88 -4.34
N ASP A 110 20.90 9.68 -3.59
CA ASP A 110 22.06 8.87 -3.96
C ASP A 110 22.00 7.43 -3.41
N ASP A 111 20.88 7.01 -2.82
CA ASP A 111 20.71 5.65 -2.33
C ASP A 111 20.80 4.64 -3.51
N PRO A 112 21.76 3.71 -3.51
CA PRO A 112 21.93 2.77 -4.62
C PRO A 112 20.73 1.83 -4.78
N ASP A 113 19.96 1.58 -3.72
CA ASP A 113 18.73 0.79 -3.83
C ASP A 113 17.63 1.57 -4.57
N LEU A 114 17.62 2.91 -4.50
CA LEU A 114 16.65 3.75 -5.23
C LEU A 114 16.83 3.59 -6.75
N SER A 115 18.08 3.66 -7.23
CA SER A 115 18.39 3.49 -8.65
C SER A 115 18.09 2.06 -9.14
N ARG A 116 18.32 1.04 -8.30
CA ARG A 116 18.06 -0.38 -8.64
C ARG A 116 16.57 -0.73 -8.66
N VAL A 117 15.78 -0.12 -7.77
CA VAL A 117 14.32 -0.29 -7.76
C VAL A 117 13.70 0.35 -8.99
N GLY A 118 14.21 1.52 -9.39
CA GLY A 118 13.67 2.32 -10.48
C GLY A 118 12.49 3.19 -10.04
N HIS A 119 11.82 3.78 -11.03
CA HIS A 119 10.75 4.77 -10.82
C HIS A 119 9.35 4.15 -10.69
N ASP A 120 9.17 2.89 -11.11
CA ASP A 120 7.92 2.15 -10.97
C ASP A 120 7.97 1.25 -9.73
N TRP A 121 7.46 1.74 -8.60
CA TRP A 121 7.44 0.95 -7.35
C TRP A 121 6.28 -0.04 -7.31
N THR A 122 5.39 -0.04 -8.30
CA THR A 122 4.36 -1.08 -8.45
C THR A 122 4.96 -2.36 -9.07
N SER A 123 6.10 -2.25 -9.75
CA SER A 123 6.88 -3.39 -10.22
C SER A 123 8.38 -3.08 -10.18
N PRO A 124 8.98 -3.14 -8.98
CA PRO A 124 10.41 -2.90 -8.78
C PRO A 124 11.29 -3.77 -9.67
N GLN A 125 12.34 -3.19 -10.25
CA GLN A 125 13.26 -3.93 -11.13
C GLN A 125 14.18 -4.89 -10.34
N ASP A 126 14.50 -4.55 -9.09
CA ASP A 126 15.29 -5.37 -8.17
C ASP A 126 14.52 -5.61 -6.87
N SER A 127 14.10 -6.86 -6.64
CA SER A 127 13.31 -7.27 -5.47
C SER A 127 14.09 -7.23 -4.16
N LEU A 128 15.41 -7.44 -4.19
CA LEU A 128 16.26 -7.36 -3.01
C LEU A 128 16.51 -5.90 -2.63
N ALA A 129 16.76 -5.03 -3.61
CA ALA A 129 16.86 -3.58 -3.40
C ALA A 129 15.54 -3.03 -2.84
N TRP A 130 14.41 -3.46 -3.40
CA TRP A 130 13.08 -3.09 -2.90
C TRP A 130 12.90 -3.46 -1.43
N THR A 131 13.24 -4.69 -1.06
CA THR A 131 13.11 -5.17 0.33
C THR A 131 13.93 -4.32 1.30
N ARG A 132 15.17 -3.97 0.92
CA ARG A 132 16.02 -3.08 1.73
C ARG A 132 15.44 -1.67 1.84
N LEU A 133 14.96 -1.11 0.72
CA LEU A 133 14.39 0.22 0.64
C LEU A 133 13.13 0.36 1.50
N VAL A 134 12.18 -0.57 1.39
CA VAL A 134 10.96 -0.61 2.23
C VAL A 134 11.32 -0.75 3.72
N THR A 135 12.35 -1.54 4.04
CA THR A 135 12.83 -1.69 5.42
C THR A 135 13.39 -0.37 5.97
N LYS A 136 14.14 0.39 5.16
CA LYS A 136 14.63 1.74 5.54
C LYS A 136 13.47 2.68 5.86
N ILE A 137 12.45 2.75 4.99
CA ILE A 137 11.26 3.60 5.18
C ILE A 137 10.53 3.22 6.48
N LYS A 138 10.28 1.91 6.67
CA LYS A 138 9.57 1.38 7.84
C LYS A 138 10.28 1.70 9.16
N ASN A 139 11.60 1.65 9.19
CA ASN A 139 12.38 1.92 10.40
C ASN A 139 12.42 3.41 10.74
N ARG A 140 12.38 4.29 9.74
CA ARG A 140 12.36 5.75 9.97
C ARG A 140 11.03 6.25 10.51
N GLY A 141 9.92 5.61 10.14
CA GLY A 141 8.59 5.94 10.67
C GLY A 141 8.36 5.60 12.15
N LYS A 142 9.37 5.03 12.84
CA LYS A 142 9.33 4.70 14.27
C LYS A 142 10.07 5.70 15.17
N LEU A 143 10.71 6.72 14.58
CA LEU A 143 11.33 7.85 15.27
C LEU A 143 10.36 9.04 15.27
#